data_AF-A0A935BZK5-F1
#
_entry.id   AF-A0A935BZK5-F1
#
_cell.length_a   1.000
_cell.length_b   1.000
_cell.length_c   1.000
_cell.angle_alpha   90.00
_cell.angle_beta   90.00
_cell.angle_gamma   90.00
#
_symmetry.space_group_name_H-M   'P 1'
#
loop_
_entity.id
_entity.type
_entity.pdbx_description
1 polymer ?
#
loop_
_entity_poly.entity_id
_entity_poly.type
_entity_poly.pdbx_seq_one_letter_code
_entity_poly.pdbx_strand_id
1 'polypeptide(L)'
;MLNKLDRLGIADDTIVMYSTDNGVHYNTWPDAIPHHSVRKEHQQSGWRVPLTSFVRWPGQFKAGTVLNGIFSHQDWLATFLAAAGVPDVRGELLKGYKAGEDLLGLHRRASTCCPPSRAR
;
A
#
# COMPACT_ATOMS: atom_id res chain seq x y z
N MET A 1 -7.87 19.83 5.64
CA MET A 1 -6.98 18.90 6.36
C MET A 1 -5.52 19.37 6.34
N LEU A 2 -4.89 19.56 5.18
CA LEU A 2 -3.46 19.93 5.10
C LEU A 2 -3.07 21.17 5.93
N ASN A 3 -3.84 22.27 5.85
CA ASN A 3 -3.60 23.47 6.65
C ASN A 3 -3.55 23.21 8.16
N LYS A 4 -4.20 22.14 8.65
CA LYS A 4 -4.16 21.78 10.07
C LYS A 4 -2.81 21.16 10.45
N LEU A 5 -2.21 20.36 9.56
CA LEU A 5 -0.86 19.82 9.76
C LEU A 5 0.18 20.94 9.83
N ASP A 6 0.07 21.93 8.93
CA ASP A 6 0.96 23.10 8.91
C ASP A 6 0.79 23.95 10.19
N ARG A 7 -0.45 24.18 10.64
CA ARG A 7 -0.73 24.92 11.90
C ARG A 7 -0.22 24.20 13.16
N LEU A 8 -0.11 22.87 13.12
CA LEU A 8 0.42 22.08 14.23
C LEU A 8 1.95 21.97 14.19
N GLY A 9 2.60 22.42 13.11
CA GLY A 9 4.05 22.34 12.96
C GLY A 9 4.58 20.91 12.74
N ILE A 10 3.72 19.95 12.39
CA ILE A 10 4.10 18.53 12.20
C ILE A 10 4.22 18.13 10.74
N ALA A 11 4.02 19.07 9.81
CA ALA A 11 3.93 18.77 8.38
C ALA A 11 5.21 18.17 7.78
N ASP A 12 6.38 18.53 8.30
CA ASP A 12 7.68 18.07 7.77
C ASP A 12 7.99 16.61 8.14
N ASP A 13 7.41 16.11 9.24
CA ASP A 13 7.54 14.72 9.70
C ASP A 13 6.25 13.91 9.48
N THR A 14 5.41 14.33 8.53
CA THR A 14 4.16 13.65 8.20
C THR A 14 4.14 13.25 6.73
N ILE A 15 3.92 11.96 6.47
CA ILE A 15 3.62 11.46 5.13
C ILE A 15 2.11 11.54 4.90
N VAL A 16 1.70 12.26 3.86
CA VAL A 16 0.30 12.29 3.41
C VAL A 16 0.20 11.55 2.08
N MET A 17 -0.54 10.45 2.06
CA MET A 17 -0.89 9.70 0.86
C MET A 17 -2.40 9.83 0.62
N TYR A 18 -2.78 10.25 -0.60
CA TYR A 18 -4.16 10.31 -1.04
C TYR A 18 -4.34 9.47 -2.29
N SER A 19 -5.20 8.45 -2.22
CA SER A 19 -5.53 7.57 -3.34
C SER A 19 -6.99 7.10 -3.24
N THR A 20 -7.44 6.34 -4.24
CA THR A 20 -8.71 5.61 -4.22
C THR A 20 -8.44 4.10 -4.15
N ASP A 21 -9.40 3.33 -3.65
CA ASP A 21 -9.30 1.87 -3.53
C ASP A 21 -9.53 1.15 -4.87
N ASN A 22 -10.37 1.70 -5.74
CA ASN A 22 -10.64 1.17 -7.07
C ASN A 22 -10.94 2.28 -8.10
N GLY A 23 -11.05 1.88 -9.37
CA GLY A 23 -11.53 2.74 -10.45
C GLY A 23 -13.00 3.13 -10.31
N VAL A 24 -13.49 3.95 -11.24
CA VAL A 24 -14.83 4.54 -11.13
C VAL A 24 -15.97 3.52 -11.14
N HIS A 25 -17.07 3.89 -10.50
CA HIS A 25 -18.29 3.10 -10.50
C HIS A 25 -19.15 3.46 -11.72
N TYR A 26 -19.80 2.47 -12.35
CA TYR A 26 -20.61 2.62 -13.57
C TYR A 26 -21.63 3.76 -13.50
N ASN A 27 -22.26 3.94 -12.34
CA ASN A 27 -23.36 4.88 -12.14
C ASN A 27 -22.96 6.36 -12.22
N THR A 28 -21.66 6.69 -12.30
CA THR A 28 -21.16 8.08 -12.36
C THR A 28 -20.47 8.40 -13.68
N TRP A 29 -20.82 7.67 -14.74
CA TRP A 29 -20.45 8.04 -16.11
C TRP A 29 -21.06 9.41 -16.47
N PRO A 30 -20.33 10.34 -17.13
CA PRO A 30 -19.08 10.17 -17.86
C PRO A 30 -17.80 10.71 -17.18
N ASP A 31 -17.77 10.88 -15.86
CA ASP A 31 -16.66 11.59 -15.17
C ASP A 31 -15.28 10.88 -15.21
N ALA A 32 -15.16 9.77 -15.94
CA ALA A 32 -13.97 8.94 -16.07
C ALA A 32 -13.54 8.77 -17.54
N ILE A 33 -12.77 9.72 -18.05
CA ILE A 33 -12.21 9.73 -19.41
C ILE A 33 -10.68 9.72 -19.26
N PRO A 34 -9.90 8.84 -19.95
CA PRO A 34 -10.16 8.21 -21.25
C PRO A 34 -10.36 6.69 -21.23
N HIS A 35 -10.38 6.05 -20.06
CA HIS A 35 -10.43 4.59 -19.98
C HIS A 35 -11.87 4.09 -19.81
N HIS A 36 -12.41 3.47 -20.85
CA HIS A 36 -13.72 2.81 -20.84
C HIS A 36 -13.62 1.48 -20.08
N SER A 37 -13.99 1.46 -18.80
CA SER A 37 -14.37 0.25 -18.07
C SER A 37 -14.91 0.62 -16.69
N VAL A 38 -15.46 -0.36 -16.00
CA VAL A 38 -16.17 -0.19 -14.73
C VAL A 38 -15.46 -0.97 -13.63
N ARG A 39 -15.55 -0.50 -12.37
CA ARG A 39 -15.30 -1.33 -11.18
C ARG A 39 -15.89 -2.74 -11.36
N LYS A 40 -15.05 -3.78 -11.22
CA LYS A 40 -15.30 -5.23 -11.44
C LYS A 40 -14.95 -5.77 -12.83
N GLU A 41 -14.56 -4.94 -13.78
CA GLU A 41 -14.01 -5.42 -15.04
C GLU A 41 -12.49 -5.58 -14.92
N HIS A 42 -11.93 -6.65 -15.49
CA HIS A 42 -10.47 -6.90 -15.53
C HIS A 42 -9.72 -5.95 -16.49
N GLN A 43 -10.43 -4.97 -17.04
CA GLN A 43 -9.89 -3.96 -17.92
C GLN A 43 -9.15 -2.89 -17.11
N GLN A 44 -8.30 -2.13 -17.81
CA GLN A 44 -7.39 -1.18 -17.17
C GLN A 44 -8.11 -0.20 -16.24
N SER A 45 -9.28 0.35 -16.58
CA SER A 45 -9.90 1.36 -15.70
C SER A 45 -10.46 0.81 -14.38
N GLY A 46 -10.68 -0.51 -14.25
CA GLY A 46 -11.17 -1.11 -13.00
C GLY A 46 -10.12 -1.06 -11.88
N TRP A 47 -8.83 -1.10 -12.27
CA TRP A 47 -7.68 -1.23 -11.37
C TRP A 47 -6.62 -0.14 -11.56
N ARG A 48 -6.43 0.40 -12.77
CA ARG A 48 -5.70 1.65 -13.00
C ARG A 48 -6.57 2.78 -12.50
N VAL A 49 -6.18 3.31 -11.37
CA VAL A 49 -6.70 4.56 -10.85
C VAL A 49 -5.88 5.69 -11.48
N PRO A 50 -6.37 6.46 -12.47
CA PRO A 50 -5.58 7.51 -13.13
C PRO A 50 -5.15 8.66 -12.18
N LEU A 51 -5.68 8.68 -10.95
CA LEU A 51 -5.34 9.58 -9.84
C LEU A 51 -4.46 8.89 -8.77
N THR A 52 -3.74 7.82 -9.15
CA THR A 52 -2.96 6.98 -8.24
C THR A 52 -1.95 7.79 -7.42
N SER A 53 -2.30 8.03 -6.16
CA SER A 53 -1.41 8.45 -5.07
C SER A 53 -0.72 9.81 -5.23
N PHE A 54 -1.42 10.88 -4.86
CA PHE A 54 -0.73 12.12 -4.48
C PHE A 54 -0.06 11.90 -3.13
N VAL A 55 1.26 12.05 -3.11
CA VAL A 55 2.06 11.81 -1.90
C VAL A 55 2.83 13.08 -1.58
N ARG A 56 2.74 13.51 -0.33
CA ARG A 56 3.48 14.65 0.20
C ARG A 56 4.30 14.19 1.40
N TRP A 57 5.60 14.45 1.32
CA TRP A 57 6.51 14.41 2.46
C TRP A 57 7.56 15.52 2.27
N PRO A 58 7.39 16.68 2.93
CA PRO A 58 8.32 17.79 2.80
C PRO A 58 9.74 17.37 3.21
N GLY A 59 10.75 17.87 2.50
CA GLY A 59 12.16 17.56 2.78
C GLY A 59 12.64 16.19 2.27
N GLN A 60 11.76 15.20 2.12
CA GLN A 60 12.10 13.88 1.55
C GLN A 60 11.78 13.78 0.06
N PHE A 61 10.62 14.30 -0.36
CA PHE A 61 10.20 14.27 -1.76
C PHE A 61 10.32 15.64 -2.43
N LYS A 62 10.89 15.67 -3.64
CA LYS A 62 10.94 16.88 -4.45
C LYS A 62 9.53 17.25 -4.94
N ALA A 63 9.06 18.43 -4.55
CA ALA A 63 7.74 18.93 -4.95
C ALA A 63 7.59 19.03 -6.47
N GLY A 64 6.37 18.77 -6.96
CA GLY A 64 6.04 18.85 -8.39
C GLY A 64 6.62 17.72 -9.26
N THR A 65 7.22 16.70 -8.65
CA THR A 65 7.76 15.55 -9.38
C THR A 65 6.63 14.61 -9.79
N VAL A 66 6.68 14.14 -11.05
CA VAL A 66 5.76 13.13 -11.57
C VAL A 66 6.55 11.84 -11.82
N LEU A 67 6.09 10.74 -11.24
CA LEU A 67 6.65 9.41 -11.46
C LEU A 67 5.68 8.61 -12.34
N ASN A 68 6.14 8.20 -13.53
CA ASN A 68 5.36 7.41 -14.48
C ASN A 68 5.67 5.89 -14.41
N GLY A 69 6.35 5.46 -13.35
CA GLY A 69 6.67 4.05 -13.13
C GLY A 69 5.45 3.20 -12.82
N ILE A 70 5.63 1.88 -12.84
CA ILE A 70 4.60 0.94 -12.37
C ILE A 70 4.70 0.85 -10.85
N PHE A 71 3.54 0.91 -10.19
CA PHE A 71 3.39 0.87 -8.75
C PHE A 71 2.12 0.09 -8.38
N SER A 72 2.15 -0.63 -7.27
CA SER A 72 0.98 -1.31 -6.69
C SER A 72 0.64 -0.72 -5.33
N HIS A 73 -0.65 -0.61 -5.00
CA HIS A 73 -1.09 -0.21 -3.66
C HIS A 73 -0.48 -1.06 -2.52
N GLN A 74 -0.08 -2.29 -2.82
CA GLN A 74 0.56 -3.19 -1.85
C GLN A 74 1.97 -2.74 -1.45
N ASP A 75 2.65 -1.95 -2.30
CA ASP A 75 4.00 -1.48 -2.04
C ASP A 75 4.02 -0.48 -0.86
N TRP A 76 2.90 0.21 -0.60
CA TRP A 76 2.79 1.17 0.51
C TRP A 76 3.10 0.58 1.88
N LEU A 77 2.76 -0.70 2.11
CA LEU A 77 3.08 -1.35 3.37
C LEU A 77 4.59 -1.37 3.62
N ALA A 78 5.35 -1.84 2.63
CA ALA A 78 6.80 -1.88 2.74
C ALA A 78 7.40 -0.48 2.80
N THR A 79 6.86 0.48 2.02
CA THR A 79 7.33 1.87 2.04
C THR A 79 7.12 2.55 3.39
N PHE A 80 5.95 2.40 4.01
CA PHE A 80 5.67 3.02 5.32
C PHE A 80 6.45 2.34 6.45
N LEU A 81 6.66 1.03 6.39
CA LEU A 81 7.50 0.34 7.37
C LEU A 81 8.96 0.78 7.25
N ALA A 82 9.48 0.95 6.03
CA ALA A 82 10.81 1.50 5.83
C ALA A 82 10.92 2.93 6.39
N ALA A 83 9.91 3.78 6.15
CA ALA A 83 9.86 5.14 6.71
C ALA A 83 9.78 5.15 8.24
N ALA A 84 9.12 4.15 8.85
CA ALA A 84 9.05 3.95 10.29
C ALA A 84 10.29 3.29 10.91
N GLY A 85 11.35 3.04 10.11
CA GLY A 85 12.62 2.49 10.58
C GLY A 85 12.77 0.97 10.45
N VAL A 86 11.88 0.29 9.72
CA VAL A 86 11.95 -1.16 9.43
C VAL A 86 12.17 -1.41 7.93
N PRO A 87 13.40 -1.21 7.42
CA PRO A 87 13.68 -1.29 5.99
C PRO A 87 13.68 -2.73 5.43
N ASP A 88 13.96 -3.75 6.26
CA ASP A 88 13.94 -5.17 5.87
C ASP A 88 12.74 -5.90 6.47
N VAL A 89 11.53 -5.47 6.13
CA VAL A 89 10.28 -6.10 6.62
C VAL A 89 10.25 -7.60 6.31
N ARG A 90 10.78 -8.03 5.16
CA ARG A 90 10.80 -9.45 4.77
C ARG A 90 11.69 -10.26 5.71
N GLY A 91 12.91 -9.81 5.96
CA GLY A 91 13.83 -10.48 6.89
C GLY A 91 13.26 -10.56 8.30
N GLU A 92 12.65 -9.48 8.78
CA GLU A 92 12.03 -9.42 10.10
C GLU A 92 10.83 -10.38 10.22
N LEU A 93 9.94 -10.41 9.23
CA LEU A 93 8.80 -11.34 9.21
C LEU A 93 9.23 -12.83 9.16
N LEU A 94 10.36 -13.15 8.55
CA LEU A 94 10.91 -14.52 8.51
C LEU A 94 11.49 -14.97 9.85
N LYS A 95 11.99 -14.03 10.67
CA LYS A 95 12.46 -14.26 12.04
C LYS A 95 11.31 -14.32 13.06
N GLY A 96 10.15 -13.77 12.68
CA GLY A 96 9.01 -13.56 13.57
C GLY A 96 9.09 -12.16 14.15
N TYR A 97 8.29 -11.24 13.59
CA TYR A 97 8.27 -9.84 13.97
C TYR A 97 7.16 -9.58 14.98
N LYS A 98 7.45 -8.83 16.04
CA LYS A 98 6.41 -8.38 16.99
C LYS A 98 5.90 -7.01 16.56
N ALA A 99 4.63 -6.94 16.16
CA ALA A 99 3.95 -5.69 15.85
C ALA A 99 2.91 -5.41 16.94
N GLY A 100 3.28 -4.58 17.92
CA GLY A 100 2.45 -4.36 19.10
C GLY A 100 2.41 -5.60 20.00
N GLU A 101 1.21 -6.02 20.41
CA GLU A 101 1.01 -7.24 21.22
C GLU A 101 1.02 -8.52 20.37
N ASP A 102 0.88 -8.39 19.04
CA ASP A 102 0.78 -9.52 18.12
C ASP A 102 2.14 -9.93 17.53
N LEU A 103 2.32 -11.24 17.41
CA LEU A 103 3.43 -11.85 16.67
C LEU A 103 3.03 -12.03 15.21
N LEU A 104 3.54 -11.18 14.33
CA LEU A 104 3.47 -11.32 12.89
C LEU A 104 4.64 -12.18 12.40
N GLY A 105 4.37 -13.46 12.17
CA GLY A 105 5.29 -14.36 11.47
C GLY A 105 4.73 -14.73 10.11
N LEU A 106 5.57 -14.69 9.06
CA LEU A 106 5.26 -15.43 7.84
C LEU A 106 5.17 -16.91 8.23
N HIS A 107 3.98 -17.47 8.13
CA HIS A 107 3.70 -18.84 8.50
C HIS A 107 4.64 -19.78 7.75
N ARG A 108 5.68 -20.31 8.43
CA ARG A 108 6.46 -21.44 7.93
C ARG A 108 5.61 -22.71 8.00
N ARG A 109 4.54 -22.83 7.22
CA ARG A 109 3.95 -24.16 6.94
C ARG A 109 4.18 -24.51 5.49
N ALA A 110 5.34 -25.12 5.26
CA ALA A 110 5.52 -26.12 4.22
C ALA A 110 6.18 -27.34 4.87
N SER A 111 5.45 -28.01 5.77
CA SER A 111 5.62 -29.40 6.24
C SER A 111 4.87 -29.55 7.57
N THR A 112 4.38 -30.75 7.88
CA THR A 112 3.65 -31.12 9.11
C THR A 112 2.19 -30.66 9.21
N CYS A 113 1.39 -30.89 8.16
CA CYS A 113 -0.07 -31.00 8.34
C CYS A 113 -0.56 -32.45 8.43
N CYS A 114 0.34 -33.44 8.37
CA CYS A 114 -0.01 -34.85 8.52
C CYS A 114 0.89 -35.48 9.60
N PRO A 115 0.34 -36.03 10.70
CA PRO A 115 1.13 -36.90 11.57
C PRO A 115 1.51 -38.15 10.77
N PRO A 116 2.73 -38.70 10.91
CA PRO A 116 3.04 -39.97 10.27
C PRO A 116 2.08 -41.01 10.84
N SER A 117 1.21 -41.54 9.99
CA SER A 117 0.47 -42.76 10.30
C SER A 117 1.49 -43.79 10.72
N ARG A 118 1.36 -44.32 11.94
CA ARG A 118 2.10 -45.51 12.37
C ARG A 118 1.75 -46.64 11.40
N ALA A 119 2.61 -46.87 10.41
CA ALA A 119 2.64 -48.13 9.70
C ALA A 119 3.19 -49.17 10.66
N ARG A 120 2.38 -50.19 10.92
CA ARG A 120 2.87 -51.50 11.36
C ARG A 120 3.58 -52.17 10.19
#